data_AF-A0A109JUU9-F1
#
_entry.id   AF-A0A109JUU9-F1
#
_cell.length_a   1.000
_cell.length_b   1.000
_cell.length_c   1.000
_cell.angle_alpha   90.00
_cell.angle_beta   90.00
_cell.angle_gamma   90.00
#
_symmetry.space_group_name_H-M   'P 1'
#
loop_
_entity.id
_entity.type
_entity.pdbx_description
1 polymer ?
#
loop_
_entity_poly.entity_id
_entity_poly.type
_entity_poly.pdbx_seq_one_letter_code
_entity_poly.pdbx_strand_id
1 'polypeptide(L)' 'MPCFVGDSKPLLVRVPGTGLHMHVTLWLLTQGETRKTKRVRLFTEFLSRRLAAYAPLLAGLSPSSD' A
#
# COMPACT_ATOMS: atom_id res chain seq x y z
N MET A 1 3.72 17.29 7.02
CA MET A 1 3.74 16.05 6.23
C MET A 1 2.42 15.34 6.48
N PRO A 2 1.62 15.05 5.45
CA PRO A 2 0.36 14.32 5.60
C PRO A 2 0.66 12.92 6.14
N CYS A 3 -0.33 12.28 6.77
CA CYS A 3 -0.28 10.92 7.32
C CYS A 3 0.67 10.05 6.47
N PHE A 4 1.75 9.54 7.10
CA PHE A 4 2.75 8.72 6.42
C PHE A 4 2.03 7.56 5.70
N VAL A 5 2.48 7.17 4.51
CA VAL A 5 1.72 6.31 3.57
C VAL A 5 1.02 5.14 4.29
N GLY A 6 -0.32 5.14 4.25
CA GLY A 6 -1.14 4.10 4.86
C GLY A 6 -1.22 4.10 6.39
N ASP A 7 -0.86 5.20 7.07
CA ASP A 7 -1.06 5.36 8.50
C ASP A 7 -2.57 5.41 8.82
N SER A 8 -2.98 4.57 9.77
CA SER A 8 -4.38 4.43 10.20
C SER A 8 -4.66 5.09 11.55
N LYS A 9 -3.71 5.85 12.12
CA LYS A 9 -3.87 6.46 13.44
C LYS A 9 -4.99 7.49 13.41
N PRO A 10 -6.00 7.36 14.30
CA PRO A 10 -7.12 8.30 14.42
C PRO A 10 -6.66 9.76 14.56
N LEU A 11 -5.61 9.98 15.36
CA LEU A 11 -5.09 11.31 15.69
C LEU A 11 -4.20 11.93 14.59
N LEU A 12 -3.90 11.20 13.51
CA LEU A 12 -3.15 11.73 12.37
C LEU A 12 -4.11 12.08 11.24
N VAL A 13 -4.40 13.37 11.11
CA VAL A 13 -5.27 13.91 10.06
C VAL A 13 -4.45 14.52 8.92
N ARG A 14 -4.99 14.45 7.71
CA ARG A 14 -4.42 15.17 6.57
C ARG A 14 -4.65 16.67 6.76
N VAL A 15 -3.67 17.47 6.33
CA VAL A 15 -3.80 18.92 6.34
C VAL A 15 -4.94 19.33 5.39
N PRO A 16 -5.95 20.07 5.84
CA PRO A 16 -7.04 20.52 4.98
C PRO A 16 -6.54 21.32 3.77
N GLY A 17 -7.17 21.16 2.61
CA GLY A 17 -6.81 21.88 1.39
C GLY A 17 -5.59 21.34 0.63
N THR A 18 -4.89 20.33 1.15
CA THR A 18 -3.85 19.62 0.38
C THR A 18 -4.48 18.56 -0.52
N GLY A 19 -4.23 18.63 -1.82
CA GLY A 19 -4.71 17.63 -2.79
C GLY A 19 -4.20 16.22 -2.48
N LEU A 20 -5.04 15.22 -2.72
CA LEU A 20 -4.66 13.82 -2.60
C LEU A 20 -3.89 13.40 -3.86
N HIS A 21 -2.59 13.20 -3.73
CA HIS A 21 -1.76 12.68 -4.81
C HIS A 21 -1.34 11.25 -4.49
N MET A 22 -1.58 10.33 -5.44
CA MET A 22 -1.01 8.98 -5.36
C MET A 22 0.51 9.09 -5.53
N HIS A 23 1.24 8.94 -4.43
CA HIS A 23 2.68 9.16 -4.42
C HIS A 23 3.53 7.89 -4.54
N VAL A 24 2.96 6.69 -4.40
CA VAL A 24 3.76 5.46 -4.27
C VAL A 24 3.27 4.35 -5.18
N THR A 25 4.19 3.88 -6.03
CA THR A 25 4.10 2.57 -6.68
C THR A 25 4.83 1.55 -5.81
N LEU A 26 4.12 0.50 -5.39
CA LEU A 26 4.72 -0.61 -4.65
C LEU A 26 5.29 -1.64 -5.63
N TRP A 27 6.58 -1.95 -5.50
CA TRP A 27 7.27 -2.93 -6.34
C TRP A 27 7.60 -4.18 -5.56
N LEU A 28 7.24 -5.35 -6.10
CA LEU A 28 7.74 -6.64 -5.61
C LEU A 28 8.92 -7.07 -6.48
N LEU A 29 10.14 -6.93 -5.96
CA LEU A 29 11.34 -7.37 -6.65
C LEU A 29 11.58 -8.86 -6.41
N THR A 30 11.75 -9.60 -7.49
CA THR A 30 12.12 -11.03 -7.47
C THR A 30 13.42 -11.23 -8.24
N GLN A 31 14.30 -12.11 -7.76
CA GLN A 31 15.51 -12.48 -8.50
C GLN A 31 15.15 -13.20 -9.81
N GLY A 32 15.80 -12.80 -10.91
CA GLY A 32 15.45 -13.22 -12.28
C GLY A 32 15.28 -14.72 -12.49
N GLU A 33 16.23 -15.51 -11.99
CA GLU A 33 16.22 -16.98 -12.11
C GLU A 33 15.12 -17.64 -11.27
N THR A 34 14.79 -17.05 -10.11
CA THR A 34 13.83 -17.64 -9.17
C THR A 34 12.39 -17.22 -9.42
N ARG A 35 12.15 -16.20 -10.27
CA ARG A 35 10.82 -15.60 -10.48
C ARG A 35 9.75 -16.58 -10.95
N LYS A 36 10.17 -17.65 -11.66
CA LYS A 36 9.29 -18.69 -12.20
C LYS A 36 9.10 -19.88 -11.26
N THR A 37 9.78 -19.92 -10.12
CA THR A 37 9.62 -21.02 -9.15
C THR A 37 8.23 -20.99 -8.54
N LYS A 38 7.68 -22.17 -8.22
CA LYS A 38 6.35 -22.29 -7.60
C LYS A 38 6.23 -21.45 -6.32
N ARG A 39 7.28 -21.44 -5.49
CA ARG A 39 7.32 -20.69 -4.22
C ARG A 39 7.20 -19.18 -4.44
N VAL A 40 8.00 -18.61 -5.35
CA VAL A 40 7.95 -17.17 -5.63
C VAL A 40 6.60 -16.80 -6.23
N ARG A 41 6.06 -17.61 -7.15
CA ARG A 41 4.73 -17.35 -7.73
C ARG A 41 3.62 -17.33 -6.69
N LEU A 42 3.56 -18.35 -5.82
CA LEU A 42 2.56 -18.42 -4.75
C LEU A 42 2.68 -17.26 -3.77
N PHE A 43 3.90 -16.87 -3.44
CA PHE A 43 4.15 -15.71 -2.57
C PHE A 43 3.69 -14.41 -3.21
N THR A 44 4.01 -14.17 -4.48
CA THR A 44 3.56 -13.00 -5.24
C THR A 44 2.03 -12.94 -5.28
N GLU A 45 1.37 -14.05 -5.58
CA GLU A 45 -0.10 -14.11 -5.62
C GLU A 45 -0.73 -13.81 -4.25
N PHE A 46 -0.17 -14.39 -3.19
CA PHE A 46 -0.60 -14.13 -1.82
C PHE A 46 -0.45 -12.65 -1.45
N LEU A 47 0.73 -12.06 -1.69
CA LEU A 47 0.99 -10.66 -1.38
C LEU A 47 0.09 -9.72 -2.17
N SER A 48 -0.06 -9.93 -3.49
CA SER A 48 -0.89 -9.08 -4.34
C SER A 48 -2.33 -9.02 -3.85
N ARG A 49 -2.92 -10.18 -3.50
CA ARG A 49 -4.28 -10.24 -2.95
C ARG A 49 -4.40 -9.48 -1.63
N ARG A 50 -3.40 -9.63 -0.74
CA ARG A 50 -3.42 -9.01 0.58
C ARG A 50 -3.22 -7.50 0.51
N LEU A 51 -2.32 -7.04 -0.36
CA LEU A 51 -2.06 -5.61 -0.60
C LEU A 51 -3.23 -4.89 -1.25
N ALA A 52 -3.99 -5.57 -2.12
CA ALA A 52 -5.22 -5.01 -2.70
C ALA A 52 -6.23 -4.58 -1.63
N ALA A 53 -6.31 -5.31 -0.51
CA ALA A 53 -7.18 -4.94 0.61
C ALA A 53 -6.77 -3.64 1.31
N TYR A 54 -5.49 -3.25 1.22
CA TYR A 54 -4.97 -1.99 1.77
C TYR A 54 -5.00 -0.83 0.77
N ALA A 55 -5.49 -1.05 -0.47
CA ALA A 55 -5.48 -0.03 -1.50
C ALA A 55 -6.15 1.30 -1.08
N PRO A 56 -7.31 1.31 -0.41
CA PRO A 56 -7.92 2.56 0.06
C PRO A 56 -7.06 3.29 1.10
N LEU A 57 -6.38 2.56 1.99
CA LEU A 57 -5.53 3.12 3.02
C LEU A 57 -4.24 3.69 2.41
N LEU A 58 -3.60 2.95 1.49
CA LEU A 58 -2.39 3.38 0.78
C LEU A 58 -2.66 4.56 -0.17
N ALA A 59 -3.85 4.63 -0.75
CA ALA A 59 -4.29 5.76 -1.56
C ALA A 59 -4.70 6.99 -0.73
N GLY A 60 -4.76 6.87 0.60
CA GLY A 60 -5.26 7.93 1.48
C GLY A 60 -6.76 8.20 1.31
N LEU A 61 -7.53 7.22 0.84
CA LEU A 61 -8.98 7.29 0.70
C LEU A 61 -9.71 6.82 1.96
N SER A 62 -9.07 6.01 2.79
CA SER A 62 -9.61 5.65 4.10
C SER A 62 -9.53 6.84 5.07
N PRO A 63 -10.65 7.24 5.71
CA PRO A 63 -10.60 8.18 6.82
C PRO A 63 -9.91 7.52 8.01
N SER A 64 -9.19 8.32 8.80
CA SER A 64 -8.77 7.92 10.14
C SER A 64 -10.04 7.55 10.90
N SER A 65 -10.24 6.26 11.21
CA SER A 65 -11.40 5.87 12.02
C SER A 65 -11.22 6.45 13.42
N ASP A 66 -12.25 7.10 13.97
CA ASP A 66 -12.27 7.61 15.34
C ASP A 66 -12.04 6.51 16.38
#